data_AF-A0A0G4MUH0-F1
#
_entry.id   AF-A0A0G4MUH0-F1
#
_cell.length_a   1.000
_cell.length_b   1.000
_cell.length_c   1.000
_cell.angle_alpha   90.00
_cell.angle_beta   90.00
_cell.angle_gamma   90.00
#
_symmetry.space_group_name_H-M   'P 1'
#
loop_
_entity.id
_entity.type
_entity.pdbx_description
1 polymer ?
#
loop_
_entity_poly.entity_id
_entity_poly.type
_entity_poly.pdbx_seq_one_letter_code
_entity_poly.pdbx_strand_id
1 'polypeptide(L)'
;MKWDAVEHALTSAADPANDDNAALYLAHLSATVGVLPIQAAAGGINGSVEGINDQTGRWLDRGSETGTGGRTGVVIIDFPGRALVDAVLARNKGL
;
A
#
# COMPACT_ATOMS: atom_id res chain seq x y z
N MET A 1 7.51 12.88 2.09
CA MET A 1 7.51 12.02 3.30
C MET A 1 7.36 10.55 2.88
N LYS A 2 7.50 9.58 3.80
CA LYS A 2 7.47 8.14 3.48
C LYS A 2 6.20 7.73 2.71
N TRP A 3 5.05 8.26 3.11
CA TRP A 3 3.78 8.04 2.43
C TRP A 3 3.82 8.42 0.96
N ASP A 4 4.25 9.64 0.63
CA ASP A 4 4.28 10.14 -0.75
C ASP A 4 5.08 9.22 -1.68
N ALA A 5 6.15 8.59 -1.18
CA ALA A 5 6.94 7.63 -1.95
C ALA A 5 6.18 6.30 -2.17
N VAL A 6 5.45 5.83 -1.16
CA VAL A 6 4.59 4.64 -1.26
C VAL A 6 3.44 4.90 -2.22
N GLU A 7 2.73 6.02 -2.07
CA GLU A 7 1.61 6.41 -2.92
C GLU A 7 2.06 6.58 -4.36
N HIS A 8 3.23 7.19 -4.60
CA HIS A 8 3.81 7.27 -5.93
C HIS A 8 4.05 5.88 -6.52
N ALA A 9 4.71 4.97 -5.81
CA ALA A 9 4.99 3.63 -6.32
C ALA A 9 3.71 2.84 -6.65
N LEU A 10 2.70 2.93 -5.79
CA LEU A 10 1.40 2.30 -6.00
C LEU A 10 0.65 2.91 -7.19
N THR A 11 0.66 4.24 -7.31
CA THR A 11 0.01 4.94 -8.43
C THR A 11 0.68 4.63 -9.75
N SER A 12 2.02 4.60 -9.80
CA SER A 12 2.77 4.22 -11.01
C SER A 12 2.50 2.77 -11.42
N ALA A 13 2.35 1.86 -10.45
CA ALA A 13 1.99 0.47 -10.75
C ALA A 13 0.56 0.36 -11.31
N ALA A 14 -0.37 1.17 -10.78
CA ALA A 14 -1.78 1.17 -11.15
C ALA A 14 -2.09 1.90 -12.46
N ASP A 15 -1.18 2.74 -12.96
CA ASP A 15 -1.35 3.51 -14.20
C ASP A 15 -1.52 2.56 -15.42
N PRO A 16 -2.66 2.61 -16.12
CA PRO A 16 -2.88 1.81 -17.34
C PRO A 16 -1.85 2.08 -18.44
N ALA A 17 -1.21 3.25 -18.46
CA ALA A 17 -0.14 3.55 -19.41
C ALA A 17 1.09 2.65 -19.23
N ASN A 18 1.21 1.99 -18.07
CA ASN A 18 2.33 1.13 -17.72
C ASN A 18 1.98 -0.38 -17.82
N ASP A 19 0.84 -0.77 -18.39
CA ASP A 19 0.36 -2.17 -18.40
C ASP A 19 1.01 -3.08 -19.46
N ASP A 20 2.19 -2.71 -19.95
CA ASP A 20 2.94 -3.45 -20.98
C ASP A 20 3.83 -4.59 -20.42
N ASN A 21 3.81 -4.78 -19.10
CA ASN A 21 4.65 -5.73 -18.37
C ASN A 21 6.17 -5.54 -18.57
N ALA A 22 6.62 -4.35 -18.96
CA ALA A 22 8.03 -4.05 -19.14
C ALA A 22 8.77 -3.70 -17.84
N ALA A 23 8.04 -3.46 -16.74
CA ALA A 23 8.59 -3.03 -15.47
C ALA A 23 8.05 -3.84 -14.29
N LEU A 24 8.91 -4.05 -13.29
CA LEU A 24 8.54 -4.57 -11.97
C LEU A 24 8.41 -3.40 -10.98
N TYR A 25 7.24 -3.23 -10.39
CA TYR A 25 6.97 -2.20 -9.40
C TYR A 25 7.06 -2.77 -7.99
N LEU A 26 7.76 -2.07 -7.10
CA LEU A 26 7.93 -2.45 -5.70
C LEU A 26 7.53 -1.28 -4.78
N ALA A 27 6.61 -1.53 -3.86
CA ALA A 27 6.22 -0.59 -2.80
C ALA A 27 6.68 -1.14 -1.44
N HIS A 28 7.65 -0.48 -0.81
CA HIS A 28 8.10 -0.84 0.54
C HIS A 28 7.36 -0.02 1.58
N LEU A 29 6.51 -0.66 2.38
CA LEU A 29 5.77 0.00 3.45
C LEU A 29 6.58 0.15 4.75
N SER A 30 7.66 -0.64 4.89
CA SER A 30 8.56 -0.61 6.04
C SER A 30 9.01 0.82 6.36
N ALA A 31 8.81 1.24 7.61
CA ALA A 31 8.98 2.61 8.06
C ALA A 31 9.61 2.68 9.45
N THR A 32 10.53 3.63 9.62
CA THR A 32 11.21 3.90 10.89
C THR A 32 11.39 5.42 11.04
N VAL A 33 10.51 6.09 11.79
CA VAL A 33 10.70 7.51 12.12
C VAL A 33 10.12 7.82 13.50
N GLY A 34 10.97 8.18 14.47
CA GLY A 34 10.58 8.81 15.74
C GLY A 34 9.70 8.02 16.72
N VAL A 35 9.20 6.85 16.33
CA VAL A 35 8.33 5.94 17.11
C VAL A 35 8.83 4.50 16.98
N LEU A 36 8.20 3.55 17.70
CA LEU A 36 8.52 2.13 17.55
C LEU A 36 8.25 1.68 16.10
N PRO A 37 9.07 0.80 15.50
CA PRO A 37 8.89 0.35 14.11
C PRO A 37 7.46 -0.14 13.82
N ILE A 38 6.87 -0.90 14.74
CA ILE A 38 5.48 -1.37 14.60
C ILE A 38 4.46 -0.22 14.57
N GLN A 39 4.70 0.88 15.29
CA GLN A 39 3.83 2.05 15.27
C GLN A 39 3.98 2.85 13.99
N ALA A 40 5.19 2.95 13.43
CA ALA A 40 5.41 3.62 12.15
C ALA A 40 4.79 2.81 10.98
N ALA A 41 4.85 1.48 11.05
CA ALA A 41 4.28 0.60 10.03
C ALA A 41 2.76 0.47 10.18
N ALA A 42 2.28 0.02 11.34
CA ALA A 42 0.89 -0.41 11.56
C ALA A 42 0.04 0.57 12.40
N GLY A 43 0.60 1.71 12.80
CA GLY A 43 -0.10 2.71 13.61
C GLY A 43 -0.05 2.41 15.12
N GLY A 44 -0.49 3.38 15.92
CA GLY A 44 -0.62 3.23 17.37
C GLY A 44 -1.89 2.49 17.77
N ILE A 45 -1.88 1.82 18.94
CA ILE A 45 -3.03 1.03 19.47
C ILE A 45 -4.34 1.83 19.50
N ASN A 46 -4.27 3.14 19.71
CA ASN A 46 -5.44 4.03 19.77
C ASN A 46 -5.60 4.93 18.52
N GLY A 47 -4.91 4.62 17.42
CA GLY A 47 -4.87 5.50 16.23
C GLY A 47 -4.14 6.82 16.45
N SER A 48 -3.38 6.95 17.55
CA SER A 48 -2.61 8.16 17.90
C SER A 48 -1.48 8.46 16.92
N VAL A 49 -1.06 7.44 16.17
CA VAL A 49 -0.07 7.52 15.09
C VAL A 49 -0.69 6.79 13.91
N GLU A 50 -0.73 7.45 12.78
CA GLU A 50 -1.16 6.86 11.52
C GLU A 50 0.03 6.12 10.89
N GLY A 51 -0.12 4.80 10.72
CA GLY A 51 0.91 3.97 10.11
C GLY A 51 0.84 3.96 8.59
N ILE A 52 1.95 3.55 7.95
CA ILE A 52 1.98 3.38 6.49
C ILE A 52 1.00 2.29 6.02
N ASN A 53 0.76 1.26 6.81
CA ASN A 53 -0.22 0.22 6.54
C ASN A 53 -1.66 0.80 6.53
N ASP A 54 -1.97 1.72 7.43
CA ASP A 54 -3.30 2.37 7.52
C ASP A 54 -3.55 3.26 6.29
N GLN A 55 -2.52 3.98 5.86
CA GLN A 55 -2.60 4.82 4.66
C GLN A 55 -2.73 3.98 3.40
N THR A 56 -1.96 2.89 3.31
CA THR A 56 -2.02 1.97 2.19
C THR A 56 -3.37 1.28 2.10
N GLY A 57 -3.94 0.84 3.24
CA GLY A 57 -5.30 0.29 3.31
C GLY A 57 -6.34 1.27 2.77
N ARG A 58 -6.32 2.52 3.25
CA ARG A 58 -7.21 3.57 2.73
C ARG A 58 -7.05 3.83 1.24
N TRP A 59 -5.83 3.80 0.73
CA TRP A 59 -5.57 3.94 -0.71
C TRP A 59 -6.17 2.76 -1.49
N LEU A 60 -6.03 1.53 -0.98
CA LEU A 60 -6.59 0.33 -1.58
C LEU A 60 -8.12 0.35 -1.59
N ASP A 61 -8.74 0.78 -0.49
CA ASP A 61 -10.21 0.86 -0.35
C ASP A 61 -10.78 1.89 -1.33
N ARG A 62 -10.23 3.12 -1.35
CA ARG A 62 -10.65 4.18 -2.29
C ARG A 62 -10.57 3.71 -3.73
N GLY A 63 -9.45 3.10 -4.12
CA GLY A 63 -9.27 2.62 -5.49
C GLY A 63 -10.20 1.45 -5.86
N SER A 64 -10.74 0.74 -4.87
CA SER A 64 -11.76 -0.31 -5.09
C SER A 64 -13.15 0.29 -5.24
N GLU A 65 -13.49 1.31 -4.43
CA GLU A 65 -14.76 2.04 -4.51
C GLU A 65 -14.93 2.81 -5.82
N THR A 66 -13.84 3.42 -6.33
CA THR A 66 -13.87 4.21 -7.57
C THR A 66 -13.67 3.37 -8.84
N GLY A 67 -13.30 2.09 -8.71
CA GLY A 67 -12.95 1.23 -9.84
C GLY A 67 -11.64 1.64 -10.56
N THR A 68 -10.81 2.50 -9.95
CA THR A 68 -9.61 3.07 -10.60
C THR A 68 -8.29 2.57 -10.03
N GLY A 69 -8.30 1.66 -9.06
CA GLY A 69 -7.06 1.41 -8.30
C GLY A 69 -6.06 0.43 -8.93
N GLY A 70 -6.35 -0.17 -10.09
CA GLY A 70 -5.41 -0.99 -10.86
C GLY A 70 -4.68 -2.08 -10.07
N ARG A 71 -3.54 -2.52 -10.62
CA ARG A 71 -2.57 -3.43 -9.97
C ARG A 71 -1.66 -2.67 -9.00
N THR A 72 -1.15 -3.37 -7.98
CA THR A 72 -0.28 -2.77 -6.96
C THR A 72 1.21 -3.00 -7.18
N GLY A 73 1.59 -3.88 -8.12
CA GLY A 73 2.92 -4.47 -8.13
C GLY A 73 3.19 -5.32 -6.87
N VAL A 74 4.45 -5.43 -6.47
CA VAL A 74 4.86 -6.15 -5.25
C VAL A 74 4.85 -5.20 -4.06
N VAL A 75 4.08 -5.53 -3.03
CA VAL A 75 3.98 -4.75 -1.79
C VAL A 75 4.70 -5.48 -0.66
N ILE A 76 5.68 -4.81 -0.04
CA ILE A 76 6.53 -5.36 1.04
C ILE A 76 6.13 -4.68 2.35
N ILE A 77 5.66 -5.48 3.32
CA ILE A 77 4.91 -5.00 4.47
C ILE A 77 5.55 -5.49 5.78
N ASP A 78 5.80 -4.57 6.70
CA ASP A 78 6.14 -4.90 8.09
C ASP A 78 4.85 -5.11 8.90
N PHE A 79 4.82 -6.17 9.70
CA PHE A 79 3.68 -6.53 10.56
C PHE A 79 2.33 -6.54 9.81
N PRO A 80 2.21 -7.29 8.70
CA PRO A 80 0.99 -7.26 7.90
C PRO A 80 -0.21 -7.78 8.72
N GLY A 81 -1.27 -6.97 8.77
CA GLY A 81 -2.59 -7.42 9.21
C GLY A 81 -3.30 -8.16 8.07
N ARG A 82 -4.16 -9.12 8.43
CA ARG A 82 -4.93 -9.91 7.46
C ARG A 82 -5.72 -9.04 6.47
N ALA A 83 -6.39 -8.01 6.95
CA ALA A 83 -7.21 -7.13 6.11
C ALA A 83 -6.38 -6.45 4.99
N LEU A 84 -5.18 -5.96 5.31
CA LEU A 84 -4.30 -5.32 4.33
C LEU A 84 -3.81 -6.33 3.28
N VAL A 85 -3.44 -7.54 3.72
CA VAL A 85 -3.04 -8.62 2.81
C VAL A 85 -4.19 -8.99 1.87
N ASP A 86 -5.39 -9.19 2.42
CA ASP A 86 -6.58 -9.54 1.63
C ASP A 86 -6.93 -8.43 0.62
N ALA A 87 -6.77 -7.15 0.99
CA ALA A 87 -6.99 -6.01 0.10
C ALA A 87 -5.98 -5.95 -1.05
N VAL A 88 -4.69 -6.24 -0.80
CA VAL A 88 -3.68 -6.36 -1.86
C VAL A 88 -3.99 -7.54 -2.78
N LEU A 89 -4.34 -8.70 -2.22
CA LEU A 89 -4.67 -9.89 -3.01
C LEU A 89 -5.92 -9.68 -3.87
N ALA A 90 -6.92 -8.94 -3.38
CA ALA A 90 -8.13 -8.63 -4.13
C ALA A 90 -7.86 -7.88 -5.45
N ARG A 91 -6.73 -7.17 -5.55
CA ARG A 91 -6.29 -6.50 -6.79
C ARG A 91 -5.98 -7.43 -7.95
N ASN A 92 -5.78 -8.72 -7.67
CA ASN A 92 -5.48 -9.73 -8.68
C ASN A 92 -6.71 -10.53 -9.11
N LYS A 93 -7.89 -10.28 -8.51
CA LYS A 93 -9.13 -10.98 -8.89
C LYS A 93 -9.60 -10.46 -10.25
N GLY A 94 -9.38 -11.24 -11.29
CA GLY A 94 -9.69 -10.89 -12.67
C GLY A 94 -8.49 -10.92 -13.64
N LEU A 95 -7.29 -11.24 -13.14
CA LEU A 95 -6.18 -11.75 -13.98
C LEU A 95 -6.51 -13.14 -14.54
#